data_AF-A0A9X4XQ95-F1
#
_entry.id   AF-A0A9X4XQ95-F1
#
_cell.length_a   1.000
_cell.length_b   1.000
_cell.length_c   1.000
_cell.angle_alpha   90.00
_cell.angle_beta   90.00
_cell.angle_gamma   90.00
#
_symmetry.space_group_name_H-M   'P 1'
#
loop_
_entity.id
_entity.type
_entity.pdbx_description
1 polymer ?
#
loop_
_entity_poly.entity_id
_entity_poly.type
_entity_poly.pdbx_seq_one_letter_code
_entity_poly.pdbx_strand_id
1 'polypeptide(L)'
;MGETKHTPGPWEVDHHHLVRTVDGLQIACAYEFWVRGAEQGAANARLIAAAPETAAERDRLAERVRQLEHVIKRTREVIIDHFDDGCDECANAVALIDLALAKAEGR
;
A
#
# COMPACT_ATOMS: atom_id res chain seq x y z
N MET A 1 12.97 17.19 -4.52
CA MET A 1 12.90 15.74 -4.26
C MET A 1 12.80 15.07 -5.61
N GLY A 2 13.86 14.38 -6.05
CA GLY A 2 13.82 13.68 -7.34
C GLY A 2 12.90 12.48 -7.24
N GLU A 3 12.04 12.27 -8.24
CA GLU A 3 11.29 11.01 -8.39
C GLU A 3 12.28 9.85 -8.28
N THR A 4 12.09 9.00 -7.28
CA THR A 4 12.78 7.72 -7.21
C THR A 4 12.30 6.90 -8.41
N LYS A 5 13.16 6.78 -9.42
CA LYS A 5 12.92 5.94 -10.59
C LYS A 5 12.91 4.48 -10.13
N HIS A 6 11.73 3.97 -9.83
CA HIS A 6 11.53 2.56 -9.55
C HIS A 6 11.65 1.79 -10.87
N THR A 7 12.44 0.73 -10.90
CA THR A 7 12.44 -0.22 -12.01
C THR A 7 11.08 -0.92 -12.03
N PRO A 8 10.29 -0.87 -13.11
CA PRO A 8 9.02 -1.57 -13.17
C PRO A 8 9.22 -3.08 -13.00
N GLY A 9 8.31 -3.73 -12.28
CA GLY A 9 8.19 -5.19 -12.26
C GLY A 9 7.35 -5.71 -13.43
N PRO A 10 7.09 -7.03 -13.50
CA PRO A 10 7.53 -8.06 -12.55
C PRO A 10 9.02 -8.38 -12.69
N TRP A 11 9.60 -8.92 -11.61
CA TRP A 11 10.99 -9.38 -11.59
C TRP A 11 11.05 -10.87 -11.30
N GLU A 12 12.05 -11.54 -11.85
CA GLU A 12 12.25 -12.98 -11.74
C GLU A 12 13.55 -13.29 -10.99
N VAL A 13 13.56 -14.41 -10.28
CA VAL A 13 14.74 -14.91 -9.57
C VAL A 13 15.31 -16.09 -10.34
N ASP A 14 16.60 -16.03 -10.70
CA ASP A 14 17.29 -17.16 -11.32
C ASP A 14 17.94 -18.10 -10.29
N HIS A 15 18.53 -19.20 -10.81
CA HIS A 15 19.19 -20.24 -10.02
C HIS A 15 20.48 -19.77 -9.31
N HIS A 16 20.97 -18.56 -9.61
CA HIS A 16 22.09 -17.92 -8.92
C HIS A 16 21.62 -16.85 -7.92
N HIS A 17 20.31 -16.77 -7.63
CA HIS A 17 19.70 -15.74 -6.78
C HIS A 17 19.89 -14.32 -7.33
N LEU A 18 19.98 -14.20 -8.65
CA LEU A 18 19.96 -12.90 -9.32
C LEU A 18 18.50 -12.51 -9.58
N VAL A 19 18.18 -11.26 -9.28
CA VAL A 19 16.87 -10.68 -9.58
C VAL A 19 16.98 -9.95 -10.90
N ARG A 20 16.12 -10.32 -11.85
CA ARG A 20 16.14 -9.82 -13.22
C ARG A 20 14.77 -9.29 -13.60
N THR A 21 14.73 -8.37 -14.56
CA THR A 21 13.51 -8.09 -15.30
C THR A 21 13.14 -9.27 -16.19
N VAL A 22 11.91 -9.30 -16.70
CA VAL A 22 11.44 -10.32 -17.66
C VAL A 22 12.24 -10.37 -18.97
N ASP A 23 12.89 -9.27 -19.38
CA ASP A 23 13.79 -9.21 -20.54
C ASP A 23 15.25 -9.59 -20.20
N GLY A 24 15.50 -10.03 -18.96
CA GLY A 24 16.77 -10.62 -18.53
C GLY A 24 17.80 -9.63 -17.98
N LEU A 25 17.46 -8.34 -17.88
CA LEU A 25 18.32 -7.32 -17.27
C LEU A 25 18.45 -7.59 -15.76
N GLN A 26 19.69 -7.76 -15.29
CA GLN A 26 19.95 -7.94 -13.87
C GLN A 26 19.77 -6.62 -13.10
N ILE A 27 18.94 -6.67 -12.05
CA ILE A 27 18.57 -5.50 -11.21
C ILE A 27 19.20 -5.61 -9.82
N ALA A 28 19.33 -6.84 -9.30
CA ALA A 28 19.99 -7.09 -8.02
C ALA A 28 20.66 -8.47 -8.00
N CYS A 29 21.63 -8.63 -7.11
CA CYS A 29 22.25 -9.91 -6.77
C CYS A 29 22.06 -10.13 -5.28
N ALA A 30 21.33 -11.16 -4.89
CA ALA A 30 21.11 -11.52 -3.49
C ALA A 30 22.12 -12.56 -2.98
N TYR A 31 23.19 -12.81 -3.75
CA TYR A 31 24.21 -13.79 -3.41
C TYR A 31 25.11 -13.29 -2.28
N GLU A 32 25.22 -14.06 -1.19
CA GLU A 32 26.11 -13.77 -0.08
C GLU A 32 27.42 -14.55 -0.26
N PHE A 33 28.49 -13.84 -0.63
CA PHE A 33 29.72 -14.46 -1.16
C PHE A 33 30.58 -15.19 -0.12
N TRP A 34 30.21 -15.23 1.17
CA TRP A 34 31.17 -15.59 2.23
C TRP A 34 30.75 -16.57 3.34
N VAL A 35 29.49 -16.91 3.57
CA VAL A 35 29.13 -17.83 4.67
C VAL A 35 27.87 -18.64 4.30
N ARG A 36 27.80 -19.88 4.81
CA ARG A 36 26.61 -20.76 4.84
C ARG A 36 25.30 -19.97 4.85
N GLY A 37 24.62 -19.87 3.70
CA GLY A 37 23.41 -19.04 3.60
C GLY A 37 22.66 -19.13 2.28
N ALA A 38 22.77 -20.24 1.54
CA ALA A 38 22.06 -20.40 0.26
C ALA A 38 20.55 -20.18 0.40
N GLU A 39 19.96 -20.61 1.51
CA GLU A 39 18.54 -20.38 1.84
C GLU A 39 18.23 -18.89 2.08
N GLN A 40 19.14 -18.16 2.73
CA GLN A 40 18.98 -16.73 3.00
C GLN A 40 19.09 -15.89 1.73
N GLY A 41 20.03 -16.23 0.84
CA GLY A 41 20.13 -15.61 -0.49
C GLY A 41 18.88 -15.84 -1.34
N ALA A 42 18.36 -17.07 -1.33
CA ALA A 42 17.10 -17.41 -2.01
C ALA A 42 15.90 -16.64 -1.42
N ALA A 43 15.80 -16.54 -0.09
CA ALA A 43 14.75 -15.79 0.59
C ALA A 43 14.82 -14.30 0.27
N ASN A 44 16.00 -13.70 0.31
CA ASN A 44 16.22 -12.30 -0.04
C ASN A 44 15.86 -12.00 -1.50
N ALA A 45 16.27 -12.87 -2.44
CA ALA A 45 15.93 -12.71 -3.85
C ALA A 45 14.40 -12.74 -4.08
N ARG A 46 13.69 -13.65 -3.41
CA ARG A 46 12.21 -13.73 -3.46
C ARG A 46 11.55 -12.47 -2.91
N LEU A 47 12.04 -11.96 -1.77
CA LEU A 47 11.53 -10.72 -1.17
C LEU A 47 11.71 -9.52 -2.11
N ILE A 48 12.89 -9.40 -2.74
CA ILE A 48 13.15 -8.34 -3.71
C ILE A 48 12.22 -8.50 -4.93
N ALA A 49 12.10 -9.70 -5.49
CA ALA A 49 11.23 -9.96 -6.65
C ALA A 49 9.74 -9.66 -6.39
N ALA A 50 9.26 -9.84 -5.16
CA ALA A 50 7.88 -9.53 -4.75
C ALA A 50 7.62 -8.03 -4.47
N ALA A 51 8.66 -7.18 -4.45
CA ALA A 51 8.50 -5.77 -4.12
C ALA A 51 7.55 -5.01 -5.07
N PRO A 52 7.56 -5.24 -6.40
CA PRO A 52 6.62 -4.60 -7.32
C PRO A 52 5.15 -4.96 -7.04
N GLU A 53 4.86 -6.23 -6.75
CA GLU A 53 3.49 -6.66 -6.40
C GLU A 53 3.04 -6.06 -5.07
N THR A 54 3.95 -6.02 -4.09
CA THR A 54 3.69 -5.39 -2.78
C THR A 54 3.41 -3.90 -2.92
N ALA A 55 4.14 -3.20 -3.79
CA ALA A 55 3.89 -1.79 -4.10
C ALA A 55 2.54 -1.60 -4.80
N ALA A 56 2.23 -2.44 -5.81
CA ALA A 56 0.95 -2.37 -6.52
C ALA A 56 -0.24 -2.62 -5.57
N GLU A 57 -0.13 -3.58 -4.66
CA GLU A 57 -1.18 -3.84 -3.68
C GLU A 57 -1.32 -2.73 -2.65
N ARG A 58 -0.20 -2.17 -2.17
CA ARG A 58 -0.20 -0.98 -1.30
C ARG A 58 -0.90 0.19 -2.00
N ASP A 59 -0.59 0.44 -3.26
CA ASP A 59 -1.15 1.57 -4.01
C ASP A 59 -2.66 1.37 -4.29
N ARG A 60 -3.10 0.13 -4.58
CA ARG A 60 -4.52 -0.23 -4.66
C ARG A 60 -5.23 -0.03 -3.33
N LEU A 61 -4.63 -0.45 -2.22
CA LEU A 61 -5.21 -0.26 -0.89
C LEU A 61 -5.34 1.22 -0.55
N ALA A 62 -4.30 2.01 -0.83
CA ALA A 62 -4.32 3.46 -0.64
C ALA A 62 -5.43 4.13 -1.46
N GLU A 63 -5.65 3.69 -2.70
CA GLU A 63 -6.74 4.20 -3.54
C GLU A 63 -8.12 3.84 -2.97
N ARG A 64 -8.33 2.59 -2.51
CA ARG A 64 -9.58 2.19 -1.87
C ARG A 64 -9.85 2.98 -0.59
N VAL A 65 -8.81 3.26 0.20
CA VAL A 65 -8.92 4.11 1.39
C VAL A 65 -9.36 5.53 1.00
N ARG A 66 -8.74 6.15 -0.02
CA ARG A 66 -9.16 7.47 -0.51
C ARG A 66 -10.62 7.49 -0.97
N GLN A 67 -11.07 6.46 -1.68
CA GLN A 67 -12.46 6.34 -2.12
C GLN A 67 -13.42 6.22 -0.93
N LEU A 68 -13.08 5.42 0.07
CA LEU A 68 -13.87 5.28 1.30
C LEU A 68 -13.93 6.60 2.08
N GLU A 69 -12.80 7.29 2.25
CA GLU A 69 -12.76 8.62 2.89
C GLU A 69 -13.66 9.62 2.16
N HIS A 70 -13.65 9.63 0.83
CA HIS A 70 -14.52 10.49 0.04
C HIS A 70 -16.00 10.20 0.29
N VAL A 71 -16.41 8.92 0.25
CA VAL A 71 -17.79 8.51 0.52
C VAL A 71 -18.20 8.89 1.94
N ILE A 72 -17.35 8.63 2.93
CA ILE A 72 -17.63 8.97 4.33
C ILE A 72 -17.83 10.49 4.51
N LYS A 73 -16.97 11.31 3.89
CA LYS A 73 -17.09 12.78 3.91
C LYS A 73 -18.40 13.24 3.28
N ARG A 74 -18.78 12.70 2.12
CA ARG A 74 -20.07 13.05 1.48
C ARG A 74 -21.27 12.59 2.30
N THR A 75 -21.22 11.41 2.92
CA THR A 75 -22.28 10.95 3.83
C THR A 75 -22.43 11.90 5.02
N ARG A 76 -21.32 12.36 5.60
CA ARG A 76 -21.35 13.35 6.68
C ARG A 76 -22.06 14.64 6.27
N GLU A 77 -21.71 15.18 5.10
CA GLU A 77 -22.32 16.40 4.56
C GLU A 77 -23.82 16.21 4.32
N VAL A 78 -24.23 15.09 3.72
CA VAL A 78 -25.66 14.77 3.52
C VAL A 78 -26.41 14.71 4.85
N ILE A 79 -25.83 14.09 5.88
CA ILE A 79 -26.46 14.02 7.20
C ILE A 79 -26.60 15.43 7.82
N ILE A 80 -25.58 16.28 7.69
CA ILE A 80 -25.66 17.65 8.22
C ILE A 80 -26.69 18.48 7.45
N ASP A 81 -26.76 18.34 6.13
CA ASP A 81 -27.64 19.16 5.28
C ASP A 81 -29.13 18.76 5.35
N HIS A 82 -29.44 17.49 5.66
CA HIS A 82 -30.81 16.95 5.53
C HIS A 82 -31.55 16.71 6.84
N PHE A 83 -30.87 16.78 8.00
CA PHE A 83 -31.50 16.49 9.28
C PHE A 83 -31.58 17.72 10.17
N ASP A 84 -32.74 17.91 10.80
CA ASP A 84 -33.01 19.03 11.70
C ASP A 84 -32.11 19.05 12.94
N ASP A 85 -31.81 20.25 13.42
CA ASP A 85 -31.16 20.56 14.70
C ASP A 85 -32.00 20.00 15.86
N GLY A 86 -31.83 18.71 16.17
CA GLY A 86 -32.62 17.97 17.16
C GLY A 86 -32.65 16.46 16.95
N CYS A 87 -32.12 15.96 15.83
CA CYS A 87 -31.96 14.53 15.61
C CYS A 87 -30.72 13.99 16.37
N ASP A 88 -30.94 13.45 17.58
CA ASP A 88 -29.88 12.83 18.41
C ASP A 88 -29.16 11.68 17.67
N GLU A 89 -29.89 10.92 16.87
CA GLU A 89 -29.35 9.82 16.05
C GLU A 89 -28.39 10.34 14.97
N CYS A 90 -28.69 11.50 14.38
CA CYS A 90 -27.89 12.15 13.36
C CYS A 90 -26.63 12.76 13.97
N ALA A 91 -26.74 13.39 15.15
CA ALA A 91 -25.60 13.88 15.92
C ALA A 91 -24.62 12.75 16.27
N ASN A 92 -25.14 11.61 16.73
CA ASN A 92 -24.34 10.41 17.00
C ASN A 92 -23.68 9.85 15.73
N ALA A 93 -24.40 9.81 14.61
CA ALA A 93 -23.84 9.35 13.33
C ALA A 93 -22.70 10.26 12.85
N VAL A 94 -22.85 11.58 12.94
CA VAL A 94 -21.78 12.54 12.60
C VAL A 94 -20.57 12.36 13.51
N ALA A 95 -20.77 12.19 14.81
CA ALA A 95 -19.67 11.97 15.76
C ALA A 95 -18.88 10.68 15.46
N LEU A 96 -19.57 9.59 15.08
CA LEU A 96 -18.92 8.35 14.66
C LEU A 96 -18.14 8.51 13.35
N ILE A 97 -18.67 9.27 12.40
CA ILE A 97 -17.98 9.61 11.15
C ILE A 97 -16.73 10.45 11.43
N ASP A 98 -16.83 11.45 12.31
CA ASP A 98 -15.70 12.29 12.68
C ASP A 98 -14.58 11.48 13.36
N LEU A 99 -14.94 10.53 14.22
CA LEU A 99 -13.97 9.60 14.81
C LEU A 99 -13.29 8.72 13.76
N ALA A 100 -14.05 8.20 12.78
CA ALA A 100 -13.51 7.38 11.71
C ALA A 100 -12.53 8.17 10.82
N LEU A 101 -12.86 9.44 10.52
CA LEU A 101 -12.00 10.33 9.73
C LEU A 101 -10.74 10.74 10.50
N ALA A 102 -10.84 11.06 11.79
CA ALA A 102 -9.67 11.36 12.62
C ALA A 102 -8.67 10.19 12.62
N LYS A 103 -9.18 8.98 12.82
CA LYS A 103 -8.36 7.76 12.78
C LYS A 103 -7.71 7.52 11.42
N ALA A 104 -8.43 7.76 10.32
CA ALA A 104 -7.90 7.62 8.96
C ALA A 104 -6.76 8.63 8.67
N GLU A 105 -6.87 9.83 9.23
CA GLU A 105 -5.87 10.89 9.09
C GLU A 105 -4.70 10.77 10.10
N GLY A 106 -4.71 9.73 10.94
CA GLY A 106 -3.66 9.47 11.93
C GLY A 106 -3.69 10.43 13.14
N ARG A 107 -4.86 10.98 13.46
CA ARG A 107 -5.09 11.91 14.57
C ARG A 107 -5.82 11.26 15.74
#